data_AF-A0A7V9Q565-F1
#
_entry.id   AF-A0A7V9Q565-F1
#
_cell.length_a   1.000
_cell.length_b   1.000
_cell.length_c   1.000
_cell.angle_alpha   90.00
_cell.angle_beta   90.00
_cell.angle_gamma   90.00
#
_symmetry.space_group_name_H-M   'P 1'
#
loop_
_entity.id
_entity.type
_entity.pdbx_description
1 polymer ?
#
loop_
_entity_poly.entity_id
_entity_poly.type
_entity_poly.pdbx_seq_one_letter_code
_entity_poly.pdbx_strand_id
1 'polypeptide(L)'
;MSTEITVPENLLIETRMQVLHAQLERMRAMLYKYSDLFYKLIILAVVVLIVMAMASMTESLRATALLIPFFVIYVGVQSAYFLTYVVFARVYATGIEKRINRLLQDDVMIAHRIEASYLFPLDGPQFAGVPLRADQTFIGFITLHFWLLGGASIFLAAYRAWQLLPALAREFPILDYYFPALIAWSLLHLVYLVWYFGTRYHERRIMQIVSNVYGTGYEGA
;
A
#
# COMPACT_ATOMS: atom_id res chain seq x y z
N MET A 1 -42.95 -37.59 7.02
CA MET A 1 -42.82 -36.99 8.37
C MET A 1 -41.39 -36.48 8.47
N SER A 2 -41.16 -35.23 8.08
CA SER A 2 -39.83 -34.60 8.11
C SER A 2 -39.56 -34.10 9.52
N THR A 3 -38.61 -34.72 10.21
CA THR A 3 -38.17 -34.30 11.54
C THR A 3 -37.45 -32.96 11.41
N GLU A 4 -38.10 -31.89 11.88
CA GLU A 4 -37.50 -30.56 11.94
C GLU A 4 -36.44 -30.57 13.06
N ILE A 5 -35.17 -30.68 12.67
CA ILE A 5 -34.05 -30.65 13.62
C ILE A 5 -33.83 -29.19 14.03
N THR A 6 -34.36 -28.80 15.19
CA THR A 6 -34.08 -27.50 15.79
C THR A 6 -32.68 -27.50 16.39
N VAL A 7 -31.75 -26.76 15.76
CA VAL A 7 -30.40 -26.56 16.28
C VAL A 7 -30.46 -25.60 17.48
N PRO A 8 -29.85 -25.94 18.63
CA PRO A 8 -29.78 -25.04 19.79
C PRO A 8 -29.13 -23.70 19.45
N GLU A 9 -29.71 -22.59 19.93
CA GLU A 9 -29.25 -21.22 19.64
C GLU A 9 -27.80 -20.98 20.08
N ASN A 10 -27.40 -21.55 21.22
CA ASN A 10 -26.03 -21.47 21.73
C ASN A 10 -25.01 -22.11 20.75
N LEU A 11 -25.34 -23.23 20.13
CA LEU A 11 -24.48 -23.91 19.16
C LEU A 11 -24.32 -23.08 17.87
N LEU A 12 -25.38 -22.38 17.46
CA LEU A 12 -25.33 -21.46 16.32
C LEU A 12 -24.43 -20.25 16.61
N ILE A 13 -24.51 -19.69 17.82
CA ILE A 13 -23.65 -18.56 18.24
C ILE A 13 -22.19 -19.01 18.29
N GLU A 14 -21.89 -20.15 18.89
CA GLU A 14 -20.53 -20.68 19.00
C GLU A 14 -19.92 -20.94 17.61
N THR A 15 -20.66 -21.62 16.73
CA THR A 15 -20.22 -21.90 15.36
C THR A 15 -19.95 -20.60 14.60
N ARG A 16 -20.84 -19.60 14.75
CA ARG A 16 -20.65 -18.30 14.12
C ARG A 16 -19.41 -17.58 14.64
N MET A 17 -19.16 -17.63 15.95
CA MET A 17 -17.97 -17.05 16.57
C MET A 17 -16.69 -17.72 16.07
N GLN A 18 -16.67 -19.04 15.94
CA GLN A 18 -15.54 -19.78 15.36
C GLN A 18 -15.26 -19.34 13.91
N VAL A 19 -16.30 -19.18 13.09
CA VAL A 19 -16.15 -18.70 11.70
C VAL A 19 -15.58 -17.28 11.67
N LEU A 20 -16.10 -16.39 12.51
CA LEU A 20 -15.62 -15.00 12.60
C LEU A 20 -14.16 -14.95 13.06
N HIS A 21 -13.79 -15.73 14.09
CA HIS A 21 -12.42 -15.82 14.57
C HIS A 21 -11.48 -16.31 13.48
N ALA A 22 -11.82 -17.40 12.79
CA ALA A 22 -11.01 -17.94 11.70
C ALA A 22 -10.88 -16.95 10.52
N GLN A 23 -11.94 -16.17 10.22
CA GLN A 23 -11.85 -15.08 9.24
C GLN A 23 -10.92 -13.96 9.70
N LEU A 24 -11.00 -13.57 10.98
CA LEU A 24 -10.16 -12.53 11.55
C LEU A 24 -8.69 -12.94 11.54
N GLU A 25 -8.37 -14.17 11.96
CA GLU A 25 -7.01 -14.71 11.90
C GLU A 25 -6.44 -14.68 10.48
N ARG A 26 -7.24 -15.06 9.47
CA ARG A 26 -6.81 -14.96 8.07
C ARG A 26 -6.52 -13.52 7.65
N MET A 27 -7.34 -12.56 8.07
CA MET A 27 -7.12 -11.15 7.75
C MET A 27 -5.90 -10.58 8.48
N ARG A 28 -5.69 -10.95 9.75
CA ARG A 28 -4.50 -10.57 10.53
C ARG A 28 -3.22 -11.18 9.96
N ALA A 29 -3.25 -12.45 9.54
CA ALA A 29 -2.15 -13.10 8.85
C ALA A 29 -1.84 -12.44 7.49
N MET A 30 -2.88 -12.05 6.74
CA MET A 30 -2.72 -11.30 5.50
C MET A 30 -2.05 -9.95 5.74
N LEU A 31 -2.52 -9.19 6.74
CA LEU A 31 -1.94 -7.91 7.15
C LEU A 31 -0.45 -8.05 7.48
N TYR A 32 -0.10 -9.04 8.29
CA TYR A 32 1.30 -9.33 8.64
C TYR A 32 2.14 -9.67 7.40
N LYS A 33 1.67 -10.61 6.57
CA LYS A 33 2.38 -11.06 5.36
C LYS A 33 2.65 -9.92 4.39
N TYR A 34 1.66 -9.09 4.10
CA TYR A 34 1.83 -7.99 3.15
C TYR A 34 2.67 -6.84 3.73
N SER A 35 2.62 -6.62 5.05
CA SER A 35 3.53 -5.69 5.72
C SER A 35 4.98 -6.19 5.65
N ASP A 36 5.22 -7.47 5.91
CA ASP A 36 6.54 -8.10 5.78
C ASP A 36 7.09 -8.03 4.34
N LEU A 37 6.25 -8.32 3.34
CA LEU A 37 6.62 -8.17 1.92
C LEU A 37 6.95 -6.73 1.55
N PHE A 38 6.19 -5.75 2.07
CA PHE A 38 6.47 -4.34 1.87
C PHE A 38 7.85 -3.96 2.41
N TYR A 39 8.18 -4.32 3.65
CA TYR A 39 9.49 -4.00 4.22
C TYR A 39 10.63 -4.69 3.49
N LYS A 40 10.47 -5.97 3.12
CA LYS A 40 11.46 -6.71 2.33
C LYS A 40 11.70 -6.05 0.98
N LEU A 41 10.64 -5.61 0.30
CA LEU A 41 10.76 -4.85 -0.95
C LEU A 41 11.56 -3.57 -0.74
N ILE A 42 11.23 -2.76 0.27
CA ILE A 42 11.91 -1.49 0.53
C ILE A 42 13.39 -1.71 0.84
N ILE A 43 13.73 -2.67 1.71
CA ILE A 43 15.12 -2.98 2.05
C ILE A 43 15.89 -3.41 0.79
N LEU A 44 15.33 -4.34 0.01
CA LEU A 44 15.94 -4.80 -1.23
C LEU A 44 16.11 -3.64 -2.22
N ALA A 45 15.09 -2.80 -2.36
CA ALA A 45 15.12 -1.66 -3.26
C ALA A 45 16.20 -0.64 -2.87
N VAL A 46 16.36 -0.37 -1.58
CA VAL A 46 17.44 0.50 -1.06
C VAL A 46 18.81 -0.09 -1.38
N VAL A 47 19.02 -1.39 -1.15
CA VAL A 47 20.30 -2.06 -1.47
C VAL A 47 20.58 -1.99 -2.96
N VAL A 48 19.61 -2.33 -3.82
CA VAL A 48 19.75 -2.27 -5.27
C VAL A 48 20.02 -0.85 -5.74
N LEU A 49 19.31 0.14 -5.20
CA LEU A 49 19.49 1.55 -5.53
C LEU A 49 20.90 2.04 -5.17
N ILE A 50 21.42 1.67 -4.00
CA ILE A 50 22.80 1.99 -3.60
C ILE A 50 23.79 1.35 -4.57
N VAL A 51 23.62 0.06 -4.90
CA VAL A 51 24.48 -0.64 -5.86
C VAL A 51 24.45 0.02 -7.23
N MET A 52 23.26 0.39 -7.73
CA MET A 52 23.10 1.11 -9.00
C MET A 52 23.77 2.49 -8.97
N ALA A 53 23.61 3.23 -7.86
CA ALA A 53 24.24 4.52 -7.68
C ALA A 53 25.77 4.39 -7.68
N MET A 54 26.33 3.45 -6.92
CA MET A 54 27.77 3.18 -6.89
C MET A 54 28.30 2.73 -8.25
N ALA A 55 27.59 1.83 -8.95
CA ALA A 55 27.94 1.39 -10.29
C ALA A 55 27.98 2.58 -11.27
N SER A 56 27.03 3.51 -11.17
CA SER A 56 26.98 4.69 -12.03
C SER A 56 28.15 5.67 -11.85
N MET A 57 28.91 5.53 -10.76
CA MET A 57 30.13 6.31 -10.52
C MET A 57 31.36 5.72 -11.21
N THR A 58 31.29 4.49 -11.71
CA THR A 58 32.37 3.84 -12.48
C THR A 58 32.23 4.17 -13.96
N GLU A 59 33.35 4.34 -14.67
CA GLU A 59 33.32 4.70 -16.10
C GLU A 59 32.63 3.63 -16.96
N SER A 60 32.84 2.35 -16.66
CA SER A 60 32.25 1.24 -17.41
C SER A 60 30.74 1.11 -17.21
N LEU A 61 30.20 1.51 -16.06
CA LEU A 61 28.78 1.34 -15.70
C LEU A 61 28.06 2.69 -15.48
N ARG A 62 28.63 3.80 -15.96
CA ARG A 62 28.01 5.14 -15.83
C ARG A 62 26.58 5.22 -16.38
N ALA A 63 26.27 4.41 -17.41
CA ALA A 63 24.94 4.33 -18.00
C ALA A 63 23.87 3.75 -17.04
N THR A 64 24.25 3.07 -15.95
CA THR A 64 23.32 2.59 -14.93
C THR A 64 22.49 3.71 -14.30
N ALA A 65 23.01 4.96 -14.29
CA ALA A 65 22.24 6.13 -13.84
C ALA A 65 20.92 6.31 -14.60
N LEU A 66 20.86 5.95 -15.89
CA LEU A 66 19.65 6.11 -16.71
C LEU A 66 18.51 5.21 -16.22
N LEU A 67 18.82 4.08 -15.57
CA LEU A 67 17.83 3.11 -15.09
C LEU A 67 17.25 3.48 -13.72
N ILE A 68 17.97 4.27 -12.92
CA ILE A 68 17.58 4.60 -11.54
C ILE A 68 16.17 5.21 -11.47
N PRO A 69 15.79 6.21 -12.30
CA PRO A 69 14.47 6.82 -12.19
C PRO A 69 13.32 5.82 -12.43
N PHE A 70 13.45 4.96 -13.45
CA PHE A 70 12.46 3.94 -13.76
C PHE A 70 12.33 2.92 -12.64
N PHE A 71 13.46 2.50 -12.07
CA PHE A 71 13.49 1.58 -10.93
C PHE A 71 12.79 2.17 -9.70
N VAL A 72 13.10 3.42 -9.35
CA VAL A 72 12.47 4.09 -8.20
C VAL A 72 10.95 4.21 -8.38
N ILE A 73 10.50 4.60 -9.57
CA ILE A 73 9.06 4.68 -9.89
C ILE A 73 8.40 3.31 -9.77
N TYR A 74 9.03 2.27 -10.33
CA TYR A 74 8.52 0.90 -10.25
C TYR A 74 8.39 0.42 -8.80
N VAL A 75 9.42 0.64 -7.97
CA VAL A 75 9.38 0.30 -6.54
C VAL A 75 8.25 1.05 -5.84
N GLY A 76 8.08 2.34 -6.11
CA GLY A 76 6.99 3.15 -5.55
C GLY A 76 5.60 2.58 -5.87
N VAL A 77 5.39 2.14 -7.11
CA VAL A 77 4.12 1.52 -7.55
C VAL A 77 3.91 0.18 -6.88
N GLN A 78 4.96 -0.65 -6.77
CA GLN A 78 4.88 -1.94 -6.10
C GLN A 78 4.62 -1.79 -4.58
N SER A 79 5.22 -0.78 -3.95
CA SER A 79 4.95 -0.40 -2.57
C SER A 79 3.49 0.03 -2.38
N ALA A 80 2.97 0.85 -3.29
CA ALA A 80 1.56 1.25 -3.29
C ALA A 80 0.63 0.03 -3.44
N TYR A 81 0.97 -0.93 -4.29
CA TYR A 81 0.24 -2.18 -4.45
C TYR A 81 0.16 -2.97 -3.14
N PHE A 82 1.27 -3.19 -2.43
CA PHE A 82 1.24 -3.89 -1.14
C PHE A 82 0.42 -3.17 -0.08
N LEU A 83 0.44 -1.84 -0.08
CA LEU A 83 -0.39 -1.07 0.84
C LEU A 83 -1.90 -1.29 0.58
N THR A 84 -2.34 -1.47 -0.66
CA THR A 84 -3.76 -1.74 -0.93
C THR A 84 -4.26 -3.01 -0.22
N TYR A 85 -3.41 -4.04 -0.11
CA TYR A 85 -3.71 -5.26 0.65
C TYR A 85 -3.74 -5.02 2.17
N VAL A 86 -2.84 -4.18 2.67
CA VAL A 86 -2.84 -3.76 4.09
C VAL A 86 -4.16 -3.06 4.43
N VAL A 87 -4.59 -2.11 3.59
CA VAL A 87 -5.88 -1.40 3.77
C VAL A 87 -7.05 -2.38 3.68
N PHE A 88 -7.07 -3.26 2.68
CA PHE A 88 -8.10 -4.28 2.52
C PHE A 88 -8.23 -5.16 3.77
N ALA A 89 -7.12 -5.72 4.25
CA ALA A 89 -7.10 -6.59 5.42
C ALA A 89 -7.57 -5.86 6.68
N ARG A 90 -7.18 -4.60 6.87
CA ARG A 90 -7.61 -3.77 8.01
C ARG A 90 -9.09 -3.45 7.97
N VAL A 91 -9.64 -3.08 6.81
CA VAL A 91 -11.08 -2.80 6.65
C VAL A 91 -11.90 -4.05 7.00
N TYR A 92 -11.50 -5.20 6.46
CA TYR A 92 -12.18 -6.46 6.73
C TYR A 92 -12.07 -6.83 8.23
N ALA A 93 -10.85 -6.86 8.79
CA ALA A 93 -10.63 -7.17 10.20
C ALA A 93 -11.47 -6.27 11.13
N THR A 94 -11.52 -4.96 10.85
CA THR A 94 -12.34 -3.99 11.60
C THR A 94 -13.83 -4.37 11.56
N GLY A 95 -14.33 -4.79 10.41
CA GLY A 95 -15.71 -5.25 10.27
C GLY A 95 -16.04 -6.46 11.14
N ILE A 96 -15.13 -7.45 11.15
CA ILE A 96 -15.27 -8.66 11.96
C ILE A 96 -15.19 -8.33 13.46
N GLU A 97 -14.22 -7.52 13.89
CA GLU A 97 -14.07 -7.12 15.29
C GLU A 97 -15.32 -6.41 15.81
N LYS A 98 -15.82 -5.42 15.06
CA LYS A 98 -17.06 -4.71 15.42
C LYS A 98 -18.27 -5.65 15.42
N ARG A 99 -18.27 -6.74 14.66
CA ARG A 99 -19.34 -7.76 14.71
C ARG A 99 -19.21 -8.61 15.97
N ILE A 100 -18.01 -9.07 16.30
CA ILE A 100 -17.73 -9.86 17.50
C ILE A 100 -18.14 -9.06 18.75
N ASN A 101 -17.69 -7.81 18.88
CA ASN A 101 -18.01 -6.97 20.05
C ASN A 101 -19.53 -6.80 20.22
N ARG A 102 -20.28 -6.65 19.10
CA ARG A 102 -21.75 -6.56 19.16
C ARG A 102 -22.44 -7.87 19.53
N LEU A 103 -21.90 -9.01 19.12
CA LEU A 103 -22.42 -10.32 19.55
C LEU A 103 -22.15 -10.57 21.03
N LEU A 104 -21.02 -10.10 21.54
CA LEU A 104 -20.64 -10.23 22.95
C LEU A 104 -21.23 -9.13 23.85
N GLN A 105 -21.79 -8.07 23.26
CA GLN A 105 -22.22 -6.85 23.96
C GLN A 105 -21.12 -6.21 24.82
N ASP A 106 -19.86 -6.42 24.42
CA ASP A 106 -18.68 -5.96 25.12
C ASP A 106 -17.58 -5.57 24.13
N ASP A 107 -16.68 -4.69 24.54
CA ASP A 107 -15.67 -4.08 23.67
C ASP A 107 -14.30 -4.76 23.83
N VAL A 108 -14.30 -6.08 23.65
CA VAL A 108 -13.13 -6.94 23.86
C VAL A 108 -12.10 -6.79 22.74
N MET A 109 -12.56 -6.65 21.49
CA MET A 109 -11.70 -6.55 20.31
C MET A 109 -11.39 -5.10 19.97
N ILE A 110 -10.22 -4.62 20.39
CA ILE A 110 -9.83 -3.20 20.32
C ILE A 110 -8.75 -2.90 19.27
N ALA A 111 -8.25 -3.92 18.57
CA ALA A 111 -7.08 -3.79 17.71
C ALA A 111 -7.30 -2.79 16.56
N HIS A 112 -8.49 -2.76 15.95
CA HIS A 112 -8.81 -1.75 14.93
C HIS A 112 -8.64 -0.30 15.41
N ARG A 113 -8.92 -0.01 16.69
CA ARG A 113 -8.74 1.34 17.27
C ARG A 113 -7.26 1.66 17.47
N ILE A 114 -6.50 0.71 18.00
CA ILE A 114 -5.05 0.86 18.17
C ILE A 114 -4.38 1.11 16.81
N GLU A 115 -4.76 0.34 15.80
CA GLU A 115 -4.23 0.47 14.44
C GLU A 115 -4.63 1.79 13.77
N ALA A 116 -5.86 2.27 13.99
CA ALA A 116 -6.28 3.58 13.49
C ALA A 116 -5.42 4.71 14.06
N SER A 117 -5.10 4.64 15.37
CA SER A 117 -4.27 5.63 16.05
C SER A 117 -2.78 5.53 15.70
N TYR A 118 -2.24 4.31 15.54
CA TYR A 118 -0.81 4.10 15.28
C TYR A 118 -0.43 4.20 13.80
N LEU A 119 -1.25 3.63 12.90
CA LEU A 119 -0.96 3.59 11.47
C LEU A 119 -1.55 4.79 10.75
N PHE A 120 -2.88 4.82 10.61
CA PHE A 120 -3.68 5.90 10.02
C PHE A 120 -5.17 5.52 10.09
N PRO A 121 -6.08 6.51 10.18
CA PRO A 121 -7.51 6.29 10.12
C PRO A 121 -7.95 5.75 8.74
N LEU A 122 -8.90 4.81 8.72
CA LEU A 122 -9.40 4.22 7.46
C LEU A 122 -10.42 5.13 6.74
N ASP A 123 -11.05 6.05 7.44
CA ASP A 123 -12.09 6.97 6.95
C ASP A 123 -11.52 8.27 6.36
N GLY A 124 -10.24 8.61 6.60
CA GLY A 124 -9.59 9.80 6.08
C GLY A 124 -9.06 9.70 4.63
N PRO A 125 -8.97 10.81 3.88
CA PRO A 125 -8.33 10.82 2.57
C PRO A 125 -6.83 10.51 2.70
N GLN A 126 -6.32 9.58 1.89
CA GLN A 126 -4.93 9.14 1.92
C GLN A 126 -4.37 8.99 0.51
N PHE A 127 -3.09 9.30 0.33
CA PHE A 127 -2.35 9.01 -0.90
C PHE A 127 -1.25 8.00 -0.59
N ALA A 128 -1.38 6.78 -1.11
CA ALA A 128 -0.38 5.72 -0.91
C ALA A 128 0.08 5.58 0.57
N GLY A 129 -0.86 5.72 1.52
CA GLY A 129 -0.61 5.50 2.96
C GLY A 129 -0.20 6.73 3.74
N VAL A 130 -0.04 7.88 3.06
CA VAL A 130 0.10 9.18 3.71
C VAL A 130 -1.31 9.74 3.92
N PRO A 131 -1.78 9.92 5.17
CA PRO A 131 -3.00 10.68 5.41
C PRO A 131 -2.80 12.10 4.87
N LEU A 132 -3.76 12.58 4.07
CA LEU A 132 -3.76 13.95 3.53
C LEU A 132 -4.17 14.98 4.59
N ARG A 133 -4.59 14.52 5.77
CA ARG A 133 -4.84 15.34 6.95
C ARG A 133 -3.64 15.27 7.90
N ALA A 134 -3.49 16.32 8.72
CA ALA A 134 -2.31 16.61 9.51
C ALA A 134 -2.11 15.74 10.76
N ASP A 135 -2.80 14.60 10.89
CA ASP A 135 -2.47 13.61 11.90
C ASP A 135 -1.17 12.90 11.50
N GLN A 136 -0.04 13.47 11.91
CA GLN A 136 1.29 12.96 11.67
C GLN A 136 1.48 11.63 12.40
N THR A 137 1.01 10.54 11.81
CA THR A 137 1.36 9.20 12.28
C THR A 137 2.81 8.91 11.93
N PHE A 138 3.47 8.07 12.73
CA PHE A 138 4.85 7.66 12.46
C PHE A 138 4.99 7.02 11.06
N ILE A 139 3.95 6.30 10.61
CA ILE A 139 3.88 5.73 9.26
C ILE A 139 3.80 6.81 8.18
N GLY A 140 3.03 7.88 8.40
CA GLY A 140 2.98 9.02 7.50
C GLY A 140 4.37 9.67 7.34
N PHE A 141 5.09 9.88 8.45
CA PHE A 141 6.47 10.39 8.43
C PHE A 141 7.43 9.47 7.66
N ILE A 142 7.42 8.16 7.95
CA ILE A 142 8.30 7.19 7.28
C ILE A 142 7.98 7.12 5.78
N THR A 143 6.71 7.14 5.40
CA THR A 143 6.32 7.14 3.98
C THR A 143 6.83 8.41 3.29
N LEU A 144 6.68 9.59 3.91
CA LEU A 144 7.22 10.84 3.37
C LEU A 144 8.75 10.81 3.25
N HIS A 145 9.45 10.23 4.23
CA HIS A 145 10.90 10.06 4.19
C HIS A 145 11.34 9.27 2.94
N PHE A 146 10.68 8.15 2.64
CA PHE A 146 10.99 7.37 1.43
C PHE A 146 10.61 8.09 0.14
N TRP A 147 9.55 8.90 0.15
CA TRP A 147 9.20 9.76 -0.99
C TRP A 147 10.29 10.79 -1.29
N LEU A 148 10.81 11.45 -0.26
CA LEU A 148 11.89 12.43 -0.39
C LEU A 148 13.18 11.77 -0.89
N LEU A 149 13.55 10.61 -0.34
CA LEU A 149 14.73 9.87 -0.79
C LEU A 149 14.59 9.37 -2.23
N GLY A 150 13.43 8.83 -2.60
CA GLY A 150 13.14 8.40 -3.97
C GLY A 150 13.16 9.57 -4.95
N GLY A 151 12.50 10.68 -4.61
CA GLY A 151 12.49 11.91 -5.42
C GLY A 151 13.88 12.51 -5.62
N ALA A 152 14.68 12.59 -4.55
CA ALA A 152 16.07 13.02 -4.63
C ALA A 152 16.90 12.09 -5.54
N SER A 153 16.69 10.78 -5.44
CA SER A 153 17.38 9.79 -6.27
C SER A 153 17.01 9.92 -7.75
N ILE A 154 15.73 10.14 -8.07
CA ILE A 154 15.28 10.44 -9.43
C ILE A 154 15.94 11.71 -9.95
N PHE A 155 15.94 12.79 -9.17
CA PHE A 155 16.50 14.08 -9.56
C PHE A 155 18.01 13.98 -9.85
N LEU A 156 18.77 13.38 -8.94
CA LEU A 156 20.21 13.18 -9.10
C LEU A 156 20.54 12.31 -10.30
N ALA A 157 19.79 11.22 -10.51
CA ALA A 157 19.97 10.34 -11.65
C ALA A 157 19.59 11.01 -12.98
N ALA A 158 18.53 11.80 -13.02
CA ALA A 158 18.13 12.58 -14.20
C ALA A 158 19.19 13.65 -14.55
N TYR A 159 19.74 14.33 -13.54
CA TYR A 159 20.86 15.26 -13.73
C TYR A 159 22.09 14.55 -14.29
N ARG A 160 22.41 13.36 -13.78
CA ARG A 160 23.51 12.54 -14.31
C ARG A 160 23.23 12.07 -15.73
N ALA A 161 22.01 11.66 -16.05
CA ALA A 161 21.61 11.27 -17.41
C ALA A 161 21.77 12.44 -18.38
N TRP A 162 21.35 13.65 -18.01
CA TRP A 162 21.53 14.87 -18.82
C TRP A 162 22.99 15.07 -19.24
N GLN A 163 23.94 14.81 -18.35
CA GLN A 163 25.38 14.94 -18.65
C GLN A 163 25.89 13.84 -19.60
N LEU A 164 25.36 12.61 -19.49
CA LEU A 164 25.85 11.44 -20.22
C LEU A 164 25.22 11.29 -21.61
N LEU A 165 23.97 11.71 -21.77
CA LEU A 165 23.17 11.49 -22.98
C LEU A 165 23.82 12.06 -24.26
N PRO A 166 24.42 13.26 -24.29
CA PRO A 166 25.01 13.78 -25.52
C PRO A 166 26.14 12.91 -26.11
N ALA A 167 26.87 12.18 -25.25
CA ALA A 167 27.89 11.24 -25.69
C ALA A 167 27.26 9.89 -26.08
N LEU A 168 26.40 9.34 -25.22
CA LEU A 168 25.80 8.03 -25.43
C LEU A 168 24.82 8.00 -26.62
N ALA A 169 24.08 9.08 -26.87
CA ALA A 169 23.10 9.16 -27.96
C ALA A 169 23.75 9.17 -29.36
N ARG A 170 25.01 9.60 -29.47
CA ARG A 170 25.77 9.49 -30.73
C ARG A 170 26.03 8.04 -31.12
N GLU A 171 26.25 7.18 -30.12
CA GLU A 171 26.46 5.75 -30.31
C GLU A 171 25.12 4.98 -30.36
N PHE A 172 24.15 5.43 -29.57
CA PHE A 172 22.83 4.80 -29.40
C PHE A 172 21.70 5.83 -29.59
N PRO A 173 21.25 6.08 -30.84
CA PRO A 173 20.26 7.13 -31.15
C PRO A 173 18.92 7.00 -30.41
N ILE A 174 18.55 5.79 -29.96
CA ILE A 174 17.34 5.58 -29.16
C ILE A 174 17.32 6.39 -27.85
N LEU A 175 18.51 6.75 -27.35
CA LEU A 175 18.65 7.51 -26.10
C LEU A 175 18.19 8.97 -26.22
N ASP A 176 18.01 9.51 -27.43
CA ASP A 176 17.41 10.84 -27.62
C ASP A 176 15.98 10.91 -27.06
N TYR A 177 15.29 9.77 -26.97
CA TYR A 177 13.94 9.65 -26.42
C TYR A 177 13.92 9.40 -24.91
N TYR A 178 15.07 9.41 -24.23
CA TYR A 178 15.16 9.08 -22.80
C TYR A 178 14.27 9.97 -21.92
N PHE A 179 14.40 11.30 -22.01
CA PHE A 179 13.61 12.21 -21.19
C PHE A 179 12.12 12.19 -21.53
N PRO A 180 11.70 12.20 -22.81
CA PRO A 180 10.30 11.97 -23.17
C PRO A 180 9.75 10.67 -22.58
N ALA A 181 10.51 9.56 -22.66
CA ALA A 181 10.10 8.28 -22.10
C ALA A 181 9.99 8.32 -20.57
N LEU A 182 10.94 8.97 -19.88
CA LEU A 182 10.91 9.13 -18.43
C LEU A 182 9.72 9.97 -17.97
N ILE A 183 9.42 11.07 -18.67
CA ILE A 183 8.26 11.92 -18.38
C ILE A 183 6.97 11.14 -18.60
N ALA A 184 6.83 10.46 -19.75
CA ALA A 184 5.66 9.65 -20.05
C ALA A 184 5.45 8.55 -19.01
N TRP A 185 6.52 7.85 -18.63
CA TRP A 185 6.50 6.80 -17.60
C TRP A 185 6.09 7.36 -16.23
N SER A 186 6.66 8.51 -15.83
CA SER A 186 6.35 9.16 -14.55
C SER A 186 4.90 9.62 -14.49
N LEU A 187 4.42 10.29 -15.54
CA LEU A 187 3.05 10.80 -15.63
C LEU A 187 2.03 9.66 -15.66
N LEU A 188 2.28 8.60 -16.42
CA LEU A 188 1.40 7.44 -16.48
C LEU A 188 1.14 6.86 -15.08
N HIS A 189 2.22 6.62 -14.32
CA HIS A 189 2.11 6.07 -12.96
C HIS A 189 1.52 7.07 -11.98
N LEU A 190 1.92 8.35 -12.04
CA LEU A 190 1.39 9.39 -11.17
C LEU A 190 -0.12 9.57 -11.37
N VAL A 191 -0.57 9.72 -12.61
CA VAL A 191 -2.00 9.86 -12.95
C VAL A 191 -2.78 8.65 -12.48
N TYR A 192 -2.26 7.44 -12.71
CA TYR A 192 -2.91 6.22 -12.25
C TYR A 192 -3.04 6.17 -10.72
N LEU A 193 -1.97 6.49 -9.97
CA LEU A 193 -2.00 6.49 -8.50
C LEU A 193 -2.91 7.58 -7.94
N VAL A 194 -2.89 8.79 -8.51
CA VAL A 194 -3.78 9.90 -8.16
C VAL A 194 -5.24 9.53 -8.42
N TRP A 195 -5.55 8.93 -9.56
CA TRP A 195 -6.89 8.45 -9.83
C TRP A 195 -7.31 7.34 -8.86
N TYR A 196 -6.45 6.33 -8.65
CA TYR A 196 -6.76 5.16 -7.83
C TYR A 196 -6.98 5.53 -6.36
N PHE A 197 -6.05 6.28 -5.75
CA PHE A 197 -6.15 6.68 -4.35
C PHE A 197 -7.05 7.90 -4.15
N GLY A 198 -7.09 8.84 -5.10
CA GLY A 198 -7.92 10.05 -4.99
C GLY A 198 -9.41 9.78 -5.08
N THR A 199 -9.84 8.86 -5.96
CA THR A 199 -11.27 8.51 -6.08
C THR A 199 -11.77 7.67 -4.91
N ARG A 200 -10.88 6.92 -4.24
CA ARG A 200 -11.20 5.94 -3.17
C ARG A 200 -12.32 4.97 -3.54
N TYR A 201 -12.61 4.78 -4.84
CA TYR A 201 -13.78 4.03 -5.30
C TYR A 201 -13.77 2.59 -4.78
N HIS A 202 -12.60 1.93 -4.86
CA HIS A 202 -12.41 0.55 -4.43
C HIS A 202 -12.49 0.41 -2.89
N GLU A 203 -11.85 1.31 -2.16
CA GLU A 203 -11.87 1.32 -0.69
C GLU A 203 -13.31 1.47 -0.18
N ARG A 204 -14.05 2.47 -0.69
CA ARG A 204 -15.46 2.71 -0.34
C ARG A 204 -16.32 1.49 -0.63
N ARG A 205 -16.14 0.86 -1.80
CA ARG A 205 -16.88 -0.35 -2.18
C ARG A 205 -16.62 -1.51 -1.21
N ILE A 206 -15.37 -1.74 -0.81
CA ILE A 206 -15.02 -2.79 0.16
C ILE A 206 -15.63 -2.47 1.53
N MET A 207 -15.51 -1.23 1.99
CA MET A 207 -16.10 -0.79 3.26
C MET A 207 -17.62 -0.98 3.26
N GLN A 208 -18.31 -0.64 2.17
CA GLN A 208 -19.74 -0.86 2.01
C GLN A 208 -20.10 -2.35 2.12
N ILE A 209 -19.40 -3.24 1.38
CA ILE A 209 -19.63 -4.69 1.45
C ILE A 209 -19.46 -5.20 2.89
N VAL A 210 -18.35 -4.85 3.54
CA VAL A 210 -18.05 -5.26 4.91
C VAL A 210 -19.10 -4.72 5.88
N SER A 211 -19.48 -3.45 5.76
CA SER A 211 -20.47 -2.83 6.62
C SER A 211 -21.86 -3.47 6.50
N ASN A 212 -22.26 -3.85 5.28
CA ASN A 212 -23.55 -4.49 5.01
C ASN A 212 -23.58 -5.91 5.59
N VAL A 213 -22.51 -6.68 5.40
CA VAL A 213 -22.42 -8.07 5.87
C VAL A 213 -22.32 -8.15 7.40
N TYR A 214 -21.50 -7.29 8.01
CA TYR A 214 -21.26 -7.30 9.45
C TYR A 214 -22.17 -6.34 10.23
N GLY A 215 -23.00 -5.57 9.53
CA GLY A 215 -23.96 -4.61 10.06
C GLY A 215 -23.32 -3.43 10.79
N THR A 216 -22.06 -3.06 10.50
CA THR A 216 -21.30 -2.09 11.32
C THR A 216 -21.73 -0.63 11.14
N GLY A 217 -22.67 -0.36 10.23
CA GLY A 217 -22.90 0.99 9.71
C GLY A 217 -21.70 1.43 8.87
N TYR A 218 -21.96 2.01 7.70
CA TYR A 218 -20.95 2.76 6.98
C TYR A 218 -21.34 4.23 7.06
N GLU A 219 -20.66 4.99 7.92
CA GLU A 219 -20.86 6.44 8.07
C GLU A 219 -20.00 7.22 7.06
N GLY A 220 -19.91 6.73 5.82
CA GLY A 220 -19.21 7.44 4.75
C GLY A 220 -20.20 8.18 3.86
N ALA A 221 -20.51 9.42 4.26
CA ALA A 221 -21.03 10.46 3.36
C ALA A 221 -19.85 11.25 2.77
#